data_AF-A0A1M2ZEL4-F1
#
_entry.id   AF-A0A1M2ZEL4-F1
#
_cell.length_a   1.000
_cell.length_b   1.000
_cell.length_c   1.000
_cell.angle_alpha   90.00
_cell.angle_beta   90.00
_cell.angle_gamma   90.00
#
_symmetry.space_group_name_H-M   'P 1'
#
loop_
_entity.id
_entity.type
_entity.pdbx_description
1 polymer ?
#
loop_
_entity_poly.entity_id
_entity_poly.type
_entity_poly.pdbx_seq_one_letter_code
_entity_poly.pdbx_strand_id
1 'polypeptide(L)'
;MNDERWRTREAAAMALQIIGEKDCQPMLSFLQKVHDSSNFLEKRAIVAALAHPPILHHSQVVSFSLSVSDAIMKSVANTEPAERKTEGFVALSKGLQYALSVFTAFSPEDGFDLLAKYAVSNDKEIIKIIKSNLGKARIAKTHPVKVSEILSIINKGV
;
A
#
# COMPACT_ATOMS: atom_id res chain seq x y z
N MET A 1 -12.87 -5.46 10.44
CA MET A 1 -11.67 -5.78 9.62
C MET A 1 -10.48 -6.27 10.46
N ASN A 2 -10.62 -6.35 11.79
CA ASN A 2 -9.61 -6.74 12.78
C ASN A 2 -9.92 -8.06 13.52
N ASP A 3 -10.80 -8.90 12.96
CA ASP A 3 -11.14 -10.21 13.54
C ASP A 3 -9.89 -11.09 13.66
N GLU A 4 -9.76 -11.86 14.74
CA GLU A 4 -8.61 -12.72 15.01
C GLU A 4 -8.37 -13.77 13.92
N ARG A 5 -9.44 -14.21 13.23
CA ARG A 5 -9.34 -15.20 12.16
C ARG A 5 -8.95 -14.52 10.85
N TRP A 6 -7.77 -14.86 10.34
CA TRP A 6 -7.23 -14.26 9.12
C TRP A 6 -8.16 -14.39 7.89
N ARG A 7 -8.90 -15.50 7.76
CA ARG A 7 -9.89 -15.70 6.69
C ARG A 7 -11.04 -14.69 6.74
N THR A 8 -11.51 -14.33 7.93
CA THR A 8 -12.54 -13.30 8.10
C THR A 8 -12.02 -11.94 7.64
N ARG A 9 -10.73 -11.66 7.87
CA ARG A 9 -10.09 -10.43 7.40
C ARG A 9 -9.98 -10.37 5.88
N GLU A 10 -9.62 -11.48 5.22
CA GLU A 10 -9.66 -11.55 3.74
C GLU A 10 -11.07 -11.33 3.21
N ALA A 11 -12.06 -12.01 3.80
CA ALA A 11 -13.46 -11.88 3.38
C ALA A 11 -13.95 -10.42 3.48
N ALA A 12 -13.54 -9.69 4.51
CA ALA A 12 -13.86 -8.27 4.63
C ALA A 12 -13.23 -7.42 3.52
N ALA A 13 -11.96 -7.67 3.16
CA ALA A 13 -11.31 -6.98 2.04
C ALA A 13 -11.97 -7.32 0.70
N MET A 14 -12.28 -8.60 0.47
CA MET A 14 -12.97 -9.06 -0.74
C MET A 14 -14.39 -8.49 -0.85
N ALA A 15 -15.12 -8.34 0.25
CA ALA A 15 -16.43 -7.71 0.25
C ALA A 15 -16.35 -6.26 -0.24
N LEU A 16 -15.33 -5.50 0.21
CA LEU A 16 -15.09 -4.14 -0.29
C LEU A 16 -14.72 -4.11 -1.78
N GLN A 17 -13.95 -5.09 -2.25
CA GLN A 17 -13.64 -5.24 -3.67
C GLN A 17 -14.90 -5.48 -4.51
N ILE A 18 -15.79 -6.38 -4.06
CA ILE A 18 -17.06 -6.67 -4.73
C ILE A 18 -17.96 -5.43 -4.74
N ILE A 19 -18.04 -4.69 -3.63
CA ILE A 19 -18.77 -3.42 -3.58
C ILE A 19 -18.16 -2.44 -4.60
N GLY A 20 -16.84 -2.26 -4.59
CA GLY A 20 -16.13 -1.33 -5.45
C GLY A 20 -16.26 -1.64 -6.95
N GLU A 21 -16.32 -2.92 -7.32
CA GLU A 21 -16.58 -3.35 -8.70
C GLU A 21 -17.98 -2.96 -9.19
N LYS A 22 -18.97 -2.90 -8.28
CA LYS A 22 -20.34 -2.49 -8.61
C LYS A 22 -20.50 -0.97 -8.56
N ASP A 23 -19.98 -0.35 -7.52
CA ASP A 23 -19.94 1.10 -7.34
C ASP A 23 -18.80 1.46 -6.38
N CYS A 24 -17.83 2.22 -6.88
CA CYS A 24 -16.69 2.64 -6.08
C CYS A 24 -17.05 3.74 -5.06
N GLN A 25 -18.14 4.49 -5.22
CA GLN A 25 -18.47 5.62 -4.32
C GLN A 25 -18.82 5.17 -2.89
N PRO A 26 -19.67 4.17 -2.64
CA PRO A 26 -19.93 3.65 -1.29
C PRO A 26 -18.67 3.10 -0.63
N MET A 27 -17.82 2.39 -1.38
CA MET A 27 -16.56 1.86 -0.90
C MET A 27 -15.62 2.99 -0.46
N LEU A 28 -15.38 3.99 -1.33
CA LEU A 28 -14.52 5.14 -1.02
C LEU A 28 -15.06 5.93 0.17
N SER A 29 -16.37 6.18 0.22
CA SER A 29 -17.02 6.89 1.33
C SER A 29 -16.87 6.16 2.67
N PHE A 30 -16.94 4.82 2.65
CA PHE A 30 -16.69 4.02 3.85
C PHE A 30 -15.22 4.08 4.26
N LEU A 31 -14.29 3.85 3.32
CA LEU A 31 -12.86 3.85 3.58
C LEU A 31 -12.35 5.20 4.09
N GLN A 32 -12.83 6.31 3.51
CA GLN A 32 -12.52 7.67 3.93
C GLN A 32 -12.90 7.95 5.39
N LYS A 33 -13.95 7.28 5.92
CA LYS A 33 -14.39 7.45 7.31
C LYS A 33 -13.54 6.67 8.31
N VAL A 34 -12.97 5.54 7.90
CA VAL A 34 -12.35 4.57 8.82
C VAL A 34 -10.83 4.57 8.77
N HIS A 35 -10.22 5.01 7.66
CA HIS A 35 -8.79 4.82 7.44
C HIS A 35 -7.90 5.55 8.47
N ASP A 36 -8.29 6.74 8.93
CA ASP A 36 -7.49 7.55 9.86
C ASP A 36 -7.38 6.92 11.26
N SER A 37 -8.44 6.27 11.76
CA SER A 37 -8.50 5.66 13.10
C SER A 37 -8.20 4.16 13.12
N SER A 38 -7.81 3.59 11.97
CA SER A 38 -7.61 2.16 11.79
C SER A 38 -6.38 1.61 12.51
N ASN A 39 -6.51 0.45 13.16
CA ASN A 39 -5.38 -0.33 13.65
C ASN A 39 -4.61 -1.01 12.50
N PHE A 40 -3.49 -1.69 12.78
CA PHE A 40 -2.67 -2.30 11.72
C PHE A 40 -3.40 -3.35 10.89
N LEU A 41 -4.28 -4.16 11.49
CA LEU A 41 -5.07 -5.16 10.74
C LEU A 41 -6.10 -4.50 9.84
N GLU A 42 -6.72 -3.41 10.30
CA GLU A 42 -7.67 -2.63 9.51
C GLU A 42 -6.98 -1.90 8.36
N LYS A 43 -5.85 -1.21 8.62
CA LYS A 43 -4.99 -0.62 7.59
C LYS A 43 -4.60 -1.65 6.53
N ARG A 44 -4.25 -2.86 6.96
CA ARG A 44 -3.92 -3.96 6.05
C ARG A 44 -5.12 -4.34 5.18
N ALA A 45 -6.30 -4.46 5.77
CA ALA A 45 -7.52 -4.83 5.04
C ALA A 45 -7.91 -3.74 4.04
N ILE A 46 -7.76 -2.47 4.41
CA ILE A 46 -7.96 -1.31 3.53
C ILE A 46 -7.02 -1.38 2.32
N VAL A 47 -5.72 -1.57 2.56
CA VAL A 47 -4.71 -1.70 1.48
C VAL A 47 -5.03 -2.90 0.57
N ALA A 48 -5.44 -4.03 1.13
CA ALA A 48 -5.82 -5.20 0.36
C ALA A 48 -7.10 -4.97 -0.48
N ALA A 49 -8.10 -4.31 0.09
CA ALA A 49 -9.34 -3.96 -0.62
C ALA A 49 -9.07 -3.03 -1.80
N LEU A 50 -8.20 -2.04 -1.62
CA LEU A 50 -7.83 -1.08 -2.67
C LEU A 50 -6.93 -1.69 -3.75
N ALA A 51 -6.06 -2.65 -3.39
CA ALA A 51 -5.10 -3.30 -4.31
C ALA A 51 -5.77 -4.33 -5.26
N HIS A 52 -6.87 -3.93 -5.87
CA HIS A 52 -7.73 -4.75 -6.71
C HIS A 52 -7.81 -4.16 -8.12
N PRO A 53 -7.15 -4.77 -9.13
CA PRO A 53 -7.03 -4.20 -10.47
C PRO A 53 -8.35 -3.74 -11.13
N PRO A 54 -9.48 -4.47 -11.05
CA PRO A 54 -10.74 -4.05 -11.67
C PRO A 54 -11.23 -2.65 -11.29
N ILE A 55 -11.02 -2.22 -10.04
CA ILE A 55 -11.48 -0.91 -9.55
C ILE A 55 -10.48 0.22 -9.83
N LEU A 56 -9.23 -0.12 -10.15
CA LEU A 56 -8.14 0.84 -10.37
C LEU A 56 -8.16 1.48 -11.78
N HIS A 57 -9.12 1.11 -12.63
CA HIS A 57 -9.40 1.86 -13.85
C HIS A 57 -10.10 3.20 -13.58
N HIS A 58 -10.65 3.40 -12.38
CA HIS A 58 -11.19 4.68 -11.94
C HIS A 58 -10.09 5.53 -11.32
N SER A 59 -9.75 6.66 -11.94
CA SER A 59 -8.68 7.57 -11.47
C SER A 59 -8.86 7.96 -10.01
N GLN A 60 -10.10 8.26 -9.59
CA GLN A 60 -10.42 8.58 -8.20
C GLN A 60 -10.03 7.46 -7.20
N VAL A 61 -10.16 6.19 -7.59
CA VAL A 61 -9.79 5.05 -6.73
C VAL A 61 -8.27 4.96 -6.64
N VAL A 62 -7.55 5.17 -7.73
CA VAL A 62 -6.08 5.15 -7.75
C VAL A 62 -5.51 6.30 -6.90
N SER A 63 -6.00 7.52 -7.09
CA SER A 63 -5.58 8.70 -6.32
C SER A 63 -5.86 8.51 -4.82
N PHE A 64 -7.06 8.02 -4.47
CA PHE A 64 -7.40 7.69 -3.09
C PHE A 64 -6.46 6.60 -2.52
N SER A 65 -6.15 5.56 -3.29
CA SER A 65 -5.28 4.47 -2.87
C SER A 65 -3.86 4.93 -2.58
N LEU A 66 -3.31 5.82 -3.41
CA LEU A 66 -1.99 6.41 -3.20
C LEU A 66 -1.98 7.35 -1.98
N SER A 67 -3.03 8.17 -1.80
CA SER A 67 -3.18 9.05 -0.63
C SER A 67 -3.26 8.26 0.68
N VAL A 68 -4.10 7.22 0.74
CA VAL A 68 -4.19 6.34 1.90
C VAL A 68 -2.87 5.61 2.16
N SER A 69 -2.20 5.17 1.10
CA SER A 69 -0.89 4.52 1.21
C SER A 69 0.17 5.47 1.78
N ASP A 70 0.18 6.75 1.38
CA ASP A 70 1.07 7.77 1.95
C ASP A 70 0.81 7.95 3.46
N ALA A 71 -0.46 8.09 3.86
CA ALA A 71 -0.83 8.20 5.27
C ALA A 71 -0.39 6.97 6.09
N ILE A 72 -0.60 5.77 5.55
CA ILE A 72 -0.17 4.52 6.19
C ILE A 72 1.35 4.42 6.26
N MET A 73 2.08 4.80 5.20
CA MET A 73 3.55 4.77 5.18
C MET A 73 4.14 5.76 6.20
N LYS A 74 3.53 6.95 6.40
CA LYS A 74 3.88 7.86 7.52
C LYS A 74 3.66 7.18 8.88
N SER A 75 2.52 6.51 9.06
CA SER A 75 2.22 5.76 10.29
C SER A 75 3.24 4.65 10.54
N VAL A 76 3.68 3.93 9.51
CA VAL A 76 4.71 2.87 9.61
C VAL A 76 6.05 3.46 10.04
N ALA A 77 6.48 4.57 9.43
CA ALA A 77 7.73 5.23 9.79
C ALA A 77 7.76 5.69 11.26
N ASN A 78 6.61 6.12 11.79
CA ASN A 78 6.45 6.56 13.17
C ASN A 78 6.11 5.43 14.16
N THR A 79 6.04 4.16 13.71
CA THR A 79 5.71 3.04 14.59
C THR A 79 6.92 2.61 15.42
N GLU A 80 6.74 2.48 16.74
CA GLU A 80 7.78 2.09 17.68
C GLU A 80 8.32 0.67 17.41
N PRO A 81 9.63 0.40 17.63
CA PRO A 81 10.23 -0.91 17.32
C PRO A 81 9.56 -2.11 17.99
N ALA A 82 8.97 -1.94 19.18
CA ALA A 82 8.22 -2.98 19.87
C ALA A 82 6.93 -3.37 19.12
N GLU A 83 6.19 -2.39 18.63
CA GLU A 83 4.92 -2.61 17.91
C GLU A 83 5.13 -3.28 16.55
N ARG A 84 6.30 -3.09 15.94
CA ARG A 84 6.65 -3.70 14.64
C ARG A 84 6.71 -5.22 14.66
N LYS A 85 6.79 -5.83 15.85
CA LYS A 85 6.80 -7.29 16.04
C LYS A 85 5.40 -7.88 16.17
N THR A 86 4.36 -7.05 16.27
CA THR A 86 2.97 -7.53 16.38
C THR A 86 2.52 -8.18 15.08
N GLU A 87 1.62 -9.17 15.17
CA GLU A 87 1.04 -9.83 13.99
C GLU A 87 0.41 -8.80 13.04
N GLY A 88 -0.32 -7.82 13.61
CA GLY A 88 -0.98 -6.77 12.85
C GLY A 88 -0.01 -5.95 12.00
N PHE A 89 1.09 -5.49 12.59
CA PHE A 89 2.10 -4.74 11.86
C PHE A 89 2.77 -5.60 10.77
N VAL A 90 3.14 -6.84 11.09
CA VAL A 90 3.76 -7.76 10.13
C VAL A 90 2.81 -8.01 8.94
N ALA A 91 1.52 -8.17 9.19
CA ALA A 91 0.51 -8.32 8.15
C ALA A 91 0.40 -7.05 7.28
N LEU A 92 0.35 -5.87 7.90
CA LEU A 92 0.32 -4.58 7.20
C LEU A 92 1.54 -4.39 6.30
N SER A 93 2.75 -4.59 6.83
CA SER A 93 3.98 -4.45 6.05
C SER A 93 4.00 -5.39 4.84
N LYS A 94 3.60 -6.66 5.00
CA LYS A 94 3.49 -7.59 3.87
C LYS A 94 2.49 -7.12 2.81
N GLY A 95 1.36 -6.53 3.23
CA GLY A 95 0.40 -5.91 2.32
C GLY A 95 1.02 -4.76 1.52
N LEU A 96 1.73 -3.85 2.20
CA LEU A 96 2.41 -2.72 1.58
C LEU A 96 3.53 -3.13 0.62
N GLN A 97 4.28 -4.20 0.92
CA GLN A 97 5.32 -4.78 0.05
C GLN A 97 4.80 -5.27 -1.33
N TYR A 98 3.47 -5.32 -1.50
CA TYR A 98 2.83 -5.73 -2.75
C TYR A 98 1.96 -4.61 -3.35
N ALA A 99 1.13 -3.96 -2.53
CA ALA A 99 0.08 -3.07 -2.99
C ALA A 99 0.58 -1.82 -3.73
N LEU A 100 1.68 -1.21 -3.30
CA LEU A 100 2.17 0.03 -3.91
C LEU A 100 2.51 -0.17 -5.39
N SER A 101 3.08 -1.32 -5.74
CA SER A 101 3.35 -1.68 -7.14
C SER A 101 2.08 -1.85 -7.96
N VAL A 102 0.97 -2.27 -7.34
CA VAL A 102 -0.33 -2.39 -8.00
C VAL A 102 -0.82 -0.99 -8.33
N PHE A 103 -0.85 -0.07 -7.36
CA PHE A 103 -1.27 1.32 -7.59
C PHE A 103 -0.38 2.03 -8.62
N THR A 104 0.93 1.86 -8.52
CA THR A 104 1.91 2.44 -9.45
C THR A 104 1.71 1.93 -10.88
N ALA A 105 1.24 0.70 -11.07
CA ALA A 105 0.96 0.21 -12.42
C ALA A 105 -0.23 0.93 -13.09
N PHE A 106 -1.13 1.54 -12.31
CA PHE A 106 -2.31 2.27 -12.79
C PHE A 106 -2.15 3.80 -12.76
N SER A 107 -1.27 4.35 -11.91
CA SER A 107 -0.76 5.72 -12.02
C SER A 107 0.76 5.71 -11.85
N PRO A 108 1.54 5.53 -12.94
CA PRO A 108 2.99 5.45 -12.86
C PRO A 108 3.65 6.71 -12.30
N GLU A 109 3.20 7.89 -12.73
CA GLU A 109 3.77 9.18 -12.29
C GLU A 109 3.65 9.33 -10.76
N ASP A 110 2.42 9.39 -10.25
CA ASP A 110 2.17 9.55 -8.81
C ASP A 110 2.72 8.38 -7.98
N GLY A 111 2.62 7.16 -8.51
CA GLY A 111 3.08 5.95 -7.82
C GLY A 111 4.59 5.91 -7.66
N PHE A 112 5.34 6.25 -8.70
CA PHE A 112 6.80 6.33 -8.60
C PHE A 112 7.26 7.51 -7.75
N ASP A 113 6.55 8.63 -7.75
CA ASP A 113 6.83 9.75 -6.86
C ASP A 113 6.65 9.35 -5.39
N LEU A 114 5.60 8.60 -5.06
CA LEU A 114 5.41 8.02 -3.73
C LEU A 114 6.56 7.06 -3.37
N LEU A 115 6.95 6.16 -4.28
CA LEU A 115 8.06 5.23 -4.03
C LEU A 115 9.39 5.97 -3.83
N ALA A 116 9.67 6.99 -4.62
CA ALA A 116 10.88 7.81 -4.52
C ALA A 116 10.90 8.62 -3.21
N LYS A 117 9.76 9.18 -2.79
CA LYS A 117 9.61 9.90 -1.53
C LYS A 117 10.07 9.09 -0.31
N TYR A 118 9.81 7.78 -0.31
CA TYR A 118 10.19 6.89 0.80
C TYR A 118 11.53 6.19 0.60
N ALA A 119 12.11 6.23 -0.61
CA ALA A 119 13.41 5.64 -0.91
C ALA A 119 14.59 6.32 -0.20
N VAL A 120 14.41 7.57 0.25
CA VAL A 120 15.42 8.32 1.03
C VAL A 120 15.41 8.00 2.53
N SER A 121 14.55 7.07 2.98
CA SER A 121 14.42 6.73 4.39
C SER A 121 15.59 5.88 4.90
N ASN A 122 16.07 6.15 6.12
CA ASN A 122 17.02 5.28 6.83
C ASN A 122 16.33 4.12 7.58
N ASP A 123 15.00 4.06 7.54
CA ASP A 123 14.23 3.00 8.19
C ASP A 123 14.26 1.71 7.35
N LYS A 124 14.84 0.66 7.93
CA LYS A 124 14.99 -0.65 7.27
C LYS A 124 13.65 -1.26 6.82
N GLU A 125 12.57 -1.05 7.57
CA GLU A 125 11.26 -1.59 7.21
C GLU A 125 10.64 -0.82 6.03
N ILE A 126 10.80 0.50 6.01
CA ILE A 126 10.39 1.34 4.88
C ILE A 126 11.17 0.93 3.62
N ILE A 127 12.50 0.85 3.70
CA ILE A 127 13.33 0.45 2.57
C ILE A 127 12.97 -0.95 2.06
N LYS A 128 12.65 -1.88 2.95
CA LYS A 128 12.17 -3.22 2.59
C LYS A 128 10.84 -3.16 1.82
N ILE A 129 9.89 -2.35 2.26
CA ILE A 129 8.61 -2.12 1.55
C ILE A 129 8.89 -1.58 0.14
N ILE A 130 9.74 -0.56 0.00
CA ILE A 130 10.06 0.05 -1.29
C ILE A 130 10.75 -0.94 -2.23
N LYS A 131 11.83 -1.59 -1.79
CA LYS A 131 12.56 -2.59 -2.62
C LYS A 131 11.65 -3.73 -3.08
N SER A 132 10.75 -4.20 -2.21
CA SER A 132 9.81 -5.27 -2.55
C SER A 132 8.85 -4.89 -3.68
N ASN A 133 8.40 -3.63 -3.71
CA ASN A 133 7.53 -3.13 -4.77
C ASN A 133 8.29 -2.88 -6.06
N LEU A 134 9.47 -2.25 -6.00
CA LEU A 134 10.34 -2.00 -7.16
C LEU A 134 10.73 -3.30 -7.89
N GLY A 135 10.81 -4.43 -7.19
CA GLY A 135 11.06 -5.74 -7.77
C GLY A 135 9.84 -6.41 -8.44
N LYS A 136 8.63 -5.84 -8.35
CA LYS A 136 7.43 -6.47 -8.93
C LYS A 136 7.43 -6.29 -10.45
N ALA A 137 7.29 -7.40 -11.18
CA ALA A 137 7.37 -7.43 -12.64
C ALA A 137 6.47 -6.40 -13.35
N ARG A 138 5.28 -6.11 -12.79
CA ARG A 138 4.31 -5.14 -13.33
C ARG A 138 4.88 -3.72 -13.49
N ILE A 139 5.85 -3.32 -12.66
CA ILE A 139 6.54 -2.02 -12.77
C ILE A 139 8.02 -2.18 -13.17
N ALA A 140 8.69 -3.25 -12.72
CA ALA A 140 10.09 -3.50 -13.02
C ALA A 140 10.35 -3.73 -14.51
N LYS A 141 9.42 -4.42 -15.21
CA LYS A 141 9.56 -4.69 -16.65
C LYS A 141 9.10 -3.53 -17.52
N THR A 142 8.10 -2.79 -17.06
CA THR A 142 7.46 -1.70 -17.84
C THR A 142 8.19 -0.38 -17.68
N HIS A 143 8.81 -0.13 -16.52
CA HIS A 143 9.51 1.11 -16.19
C HIS A 143 10.91 0.85 -15.57
N PRO A 144 11.79 0.09 -16.24
CA PRO A 144 13.08 -0.33 -15.70
C PRO A 144 14.01 0.86 -15.36
N VAL A 145 13.92 1.96 -16.12
CA VAL A 145 14.72 3.18 -15.90
C VAL A 145 14.33 3.82 -14.57
N LYS A 146 13.04 4.10 -14.35
CA LYS A 146 12.54 4.70 -13.12
C LYS A 146 12.81 3.83 -11.89
N VAL A 147 12.72 2.51 -12.04
CA VAL A 147 13.10 1.56 -10.98
C VAL A 147 14.59 1.67 -10.63
N SER A 148 15.45 1.73 -11.64
CA SER A 148 16.91 1.83 -11.45
C SER A 148 17.31 3.15 -10.79
N GLU A 149 16.64 4.25 -11.14
CA GLU A 149 16.83 5.57 -10.52
C GLU A 149 16.52 5.51 -9.02
N ILE A 150 15.36 4.96 -8.64
CA ILE A 150 14.95 4.89 -7.24
C ILE A 150 15.84 3.93 -6.44
N LEU A 151 16.22 2.78 -7.01
CA LEU A 151 17.19 1.88 -6.36
C LEU A 151 18.54 2.56 -6.10
N SER A 152 18.97 3.44 -7.00
CA SER A 152 20.20 4.22 -6.83
C SER A 152 20.10 5.22 -5.68
N ILE A 153 18.92 5.80 -5.42
CA ILE A 153 18.66 6.66 -4.24
C ILE A 153 18.90 5.85 -2.96
N ILE A 154 18.32 4.66 -2.88
CA ILE A 154 18.44 3.80 -1.68
C ILE A 154 19.89 3.42 -1.40
N ASN A 155 20.68 3.10 -2.44
CA ASN A 155 22.07 2.69 -2.28
C ASN A 155 23.00 3.85 -1.91
N LYS A 156 22.62 5.12 -2.20
CA LYS A 156 23.40 6.31 -1.80
C LYS A 156 23.14 6.74 -0.35
N GLY A 157 22.05 6.27 0.27
CA GLY A 157 21.68 6.56 1.66
C GLY A 157 22.19 5.54 2.68
N VAL A 158 22.97 4.54 2.25
CA VAL A 158 23.60 3.51 3.11
C VAL A 158 25.06 3.84 3.32
#